data_AF-A0A9D7F5M6-F1
#
_entry.id   AF-A0A9D7F5M6-F1
#
_cell.length_a   1.000
_cell.length_b   1.000
_cell.length_c   1.000
_cell.angle_alpha   90.00
_cell.angle_beta   90.00
_cell.angle_gamma   90.00
#
_symmetry.space_group_name_H-M   'P 1'
#
loop_
_entity.id
_entity.type
_entity.pdbx_description
1 polymer ?
#
loop_
_entity_poly.entity_id
_entity_poly.type
_entity_poly.pdbx_seq_one_letter_code
_entity_poly.pdbx_strand_id
1 'polypeptide(L)'
;MTNRKTRHRIATQRLSRERFHLTAEIRLIQHRAAEHEGRIVGLGSLLLFSTDTGDAWILDPADQLAARLARDGDPLAVYVEESESKYAIGWQGHYRIDGDLFEYEDNDALHKVTIHGYPTSLLLQRIEKLDHQ
;
A
#
# COMPACT_ATOMS: atom_id res chain seq x y z
N MET A 1 -21.23 14.31 22.32
CA MET A 1 -19.97 14.41 21.55
C MET A 1 -19.16 13.14 21.80
N THR A 2 -19.28 12.13 20.94
CA THR A 2 -18.56 10.86 21.12
C THR A 2 -17.35 10.82 20.19
N ASN A 3 -16.17 10.97 20.78
CA ASN A 3 -14.87 10.82 20.15
C ASN A 3 -14.70 9.35 19.72
N ARG A 4 -14.82 9.05 18.42
CA ARG A 4 -14.66 7.67 17.90
C ARG A 4 -13.18 7.43 17.61
N LYS A 5 -12.54 6.67 18.50
CA LYS A 5 -11.17 6.16 18.31
C LYS A 5 -11.14 5.20 17.13
N THR A 6 -10.61 5.67 16.00
CA THR A 6 -10.27 4.89 14.81
C THR A 6 -9.31 3.76 15.21
N ARG A 7 -9.77 2.51 15.18
CA ARG A 7 -8.93 1.33 15.46
C ARG A 7 -8.13 1.02 14.19
N HIS A 8 -6.99 1.68 14.03
CA HIS A 8 -6.01 1.32 13.01
C HIS A 8 -5.52 -0.11 13.29
N ARG A 9 -5.61 -1.00 12.31
CA ARG A 9 -5.11 -2.36 12.44
C ARG A 9 -3.61 -2.33 12.19
N ILE A 10 -2.83 -2.38 13.27
CA ILE A 10 -1.37 -2.44 13.21
C ILE A 10 -0.99 -3.91 13.01
N ALA A 11 -0.42 -4.25 11.85
CA ALA A 11 0.20 -5.55 11.64
C ALA A 11 1.73 -5.41 11.76
N THR A 12 2.39 -6.40 12.37
CA THR A 12 3.84 -6.42 12.58
C THR A 12 4.44 -7.57 11.80
N GLN A 13 5.39 -7.29 10.91
CA GLN A 13 6.11 -8.33 10.15
C GLN A 13 7.63 -8.28 10.44
N ARG A 14 8.32 -9.42 10.23
CA ARG A 14 9.76 -9.62 10.54
C ARG A 14 10.59 -9.48 9.26
N LEU A 15 11.62 -8.64 9.28
CA LEU A 15 12.46 -8.36 8.09
C LEU A 15 13.44 -9.51 7.78
N SER A 16 13.58 -9.85 6.49
CA SER A 16 14.80 -10.47 5.95
C SER A 16 15.89 -9.39 5.82
N ARG A 17 17.15 -9.80 5.94
CA ARG A 17 18.31 -8.97 6.34
C ARG A 17 18.84 -7.99 5.27
N GLU A 18 17.99 -7.46 4.41
CA GLU A 18 18.32 -6.28 3.62
C GLU A 18 17.78 -5.06 4.38
N ARG A 19 18.62 -4.03 4.56
CA ARG A 19 18.28 -2.80 5.30
C ARG A 19 17.22 -2.02 4.51
N PHE A 20 15.98 -2.48 4.57
CA PHE A 20 14.85 -1.81 3.96
C PHE A 20 14.50 -0.59 4.80
N HIS A 21 14.56 0.59 4.16
CA HIS A 21 14.07 1.84 4.73
C HIS A 21 12.64 2.05 4.20
N LEU A 22 11.66 1.40 4.80
CA LEU A 22 10.24 1.47 4.40
C LEU A 22 9.77 2.92 4.31
N THR A 23 10.17 3.76 5.26
CA THR A 23 9.83 5.19 5.25
C THR A 23 10.41 5.91 4.03
N ALA A 24 11.62 5.54 3.59
CA ALA A 24 12.24 6.14 2.41
C ALA A 24 11.53 5.70 1.12
N GLU A 25 11.16 4.42 1.02
CA GLU A 25 10.45 3.90 -0.16
C GLU A 25 9.04 4.50 -0.28
N ILE A 26 8.34 4.69 0.85
CA ILE A 26 7.04 5.39 0.86
C ILE A 26 7.19 6.81 0.32
N ARG A 27 8.21 7.56 0.78
CA ARG A 27 8.47 8.93 0.28
C ARG A 27 8.79 8.95 -1.21
N LEU A 28 9.55 7.97 -1.68
CA LEU A 28 9.87 7.84 -3.10
C LEU A 28 8.60 7.59 -3.92
N ILE A 29 7.75 6.66 -3.49
CA ILE A 29 6.51 6.32 -4.18
C ILE A 29 5.50 7.48 -4.15
N GLN A 30 5.40 8.20 -3.04
CA GLN A 30 4.62 9.44 -2.95
C GLN A 30 5.10 10.49 -3.94
N HIS A 31 6.41 10.67 -4.06
CA HIS A 31 6.98 11.59 -5.03
C HIS A 31 6.65 11.17 -6.47
N ARG A 32 6.74 9.88 -6.82
CA ARG A 32 6.34 9.38 -8.14
C ARG A 32 4.87 9.62 -8.44
N ALA A 33 4.01 9.48 -7.43
CA ALA A 33 2.59 9.79 -7.53
C ALA A 33 2.36 11.28 -7.86
N ALA A 34 3.06 12.19 -7.18
CA ALA A 34 2.97 13.63 -7.46
C ALA A 34 3.37 13.97 -8.91
N GLU A 35 4.37 13.27 -9.44
CA GLU A 35 4.81 13.41 -10.85
C GLU A 35 3.91 12.65 -11.85
N HIS A 36 2.83 12.02 -11.39
CA HIS A 36 1.95 11.17 -12.21
C HIS A 36 2.73 10.07 -12.96
N GLU A 37 3.76 9.53 -12.31
CA GLU A 37 4.63 8.50 -12.86
C GLU A 37 4.26 7.14 -12.26
N GLY A 38 3.87 6.20 -13.14
CA GLY A 38 3.60 4.83 -12.76
C GLY A 38 4.87 4.09 -12.31
N ARG A 39 4.86 3.53 -11.09
CA ARG A 39 5.99 2.79 -10.51
C ARG A 39 5.49 1.62 -9.69
N ILE A 40 6.16 0.48 -9.74
CA ILE A 40 5.86 -0.67 -8.87
C ILE A 40 7.18 -1.18 -8.28
N VAL A 41 7.23 -1.33 -6.95
CA VAL A 41 8.41 -1.77 -6.19
C VAL A 41 7.99 -2.84 -5.18
N GLY A 42 8.74 -3.94 -5.14
CA GLY A 42 8.65 -4.92 -4.07
C GLY A 42 9.63 -4.58 -2.95
N LEU A 43 9.19 -4.67 -1.69
CA LEU A 43 9.99 -4.37 -0.50
C LEU A 43 9.77 -5.47 0.54
N GLY A 44 10.64 -6.48 0.57
CA GLY A 44 10.37 -7.72 1.30
C GLY A 44 9.07 -8.36 0.79
N SER A 45 8.13 -8.64 1.68
CA SER A 45 6.78 -9.15 1.37
C SER A 45 5.79 -8.09 0.88
N LEU A 46 6.16 -6.80 0.93
CA LEU A 46 5.25 -5.70 0.61
C LEU A 46 5.37 -5.31 -0.86
N LEU A 47 4.28 -4.78 -1.41
CA LEU A 47 4.27 -4.17 -2.74
C LEU A 47 3.86 -2.70 -2.62
N LEU A 48 4.69 -1.79 -3.11
CA LEU A 48 4.37 -0.37 -3.21
C LEU A 48 4.20 0.00 -4.68
N PHE A 49 3.23 0.86 -4.98
CA PHE A 49 3.09 1.38 -6.33
C PHE A 49 2.49 2.78 -6.40
N SER A 50 2.83 3.50 -7.46
CA SER A 50 2.20 4.73 -7.94
C SER A 50 1.64 4.51 -9.34
N THR A 51 0.71 5.36 -9.75
CA THR A 51 -0.01 5.29 -11.03
C THR A 51 0.08 6.62 -11.77
N ASP A 52 -0.27 6.61 -13.05
CA ASP A 52 -0.36 7.81 -13.89
C ASP A 52 -1.57 8.69 -13.54
N THR A 53 -2.53 8.19 -12.76
CA THR A 53 -3.60 8.99 -12.14
C THR A 53 -3.14 9.71 -10.87
N GLY A 54 -1.86 9.61 -10.51
CA GLY A 54 -1.31 10.23 -9.31
C GLY A 54 -1.69 9.53 -8.00
N ASP A 55 -2.37 8.38 -8.04
CA ASP A 55 -2.63 7.58 -6.86
C ASP A 55 -1.41 6.72 -6.50
N ALA A 56 -1.21 6.49 -5.21
CA ALA A 56 -0.21 5.55 -4.71
C ALA A 56 -0.68 4.74 -3.51
N TRP A 57 -0.13 3.55 -3.38
CA TRP A 57 -0.55 2.53 -2.42
C TRP A 57 0.63 1.71 -1.92
N ILE A 58 0.46 1.18 -0.71
CA ILE A 58 1.23 0.06 -0.17
C ILE A 58 0.28 -1.09 0.09
N LEU A 59 0.69 -2.29 -0.31
CA LEU A 59 -0.05 -3.53 -0.21
C LEU A 59 0.72 -4.56 0.60
N ASP A 60 -0.03 -5.33 1.38
CA ASP A 60 0.38 -6.60 1.94
C ASP A 60 -0.39 -7.71 1.21
N PRO A 61 0.24 -8.42 0.25
CA PRO A 61 -0.45 -9.44 -0.52
C PRO A 61 -0.88 -10.67 0.29
N ALA A 62 -0.15 -11.00 1.36
CA ALA A 62 -0.46 -12.18 2.17
C ALA A 62 -1.80 -12.05 2.90
N ASP A 63 -2.06 -10.86 3.45
CA ASP A 63 -3.29 -10.57 4.21
C ASP A 63 -4.32 -9.74 3.40
N GLN A 64 -4.03 -9.45 2.13
CA GLN A 64 -4.83 -8.59 1.25
C GLN A 64 -5.13 -7.21 1.88
N LEU A 65 -4.13 -6.61 2.51
CA LEU A 65 -4.26 -5.29 3.15
C LEU A 65 -3.71 -4.19 2.25
N ALA A 66 -4.32 -3.01 2.37
CA ALA A 66 -3.89 -1.82 1.66
C ALA A 66 -3.89 -0.59 2.57
N ALA A 67 -2.93 0.29 2.32
CA ALA A 67 -2.98 1.67 2.77
C ALA A 67 -2.65 2.59 1.61
N ARG A 68 -3.39 3.69 1.50
CA ARG A 68 -3.20 4.70 0.46
C ARG A 68 -2.07 5.64 0.87
N LEU A 69 -1.12 5.82 -0.04
CA LEU A 69 0.06 6.68 0.14
C LEU A 69 -0.10 8.04 -0.54
N ALA A 70 -0.86 8.13 -1.62
CA ALA A 70 -1.21 9.38 -2.29
C ALA A 70 -2.58 9.25 -2.99
N ARG A 71 -3.23 10.38 -3.21
CA ARG A 71 -4.45 10.48 -4.02
C ARG A 71 -4.31 11.65 -4.98
N ASP A 72 -4.44 11.42 -6.28
CA ASP A 72 -4.39 12.48 -7.32
C ASP A 72 -3.13 13.38 -7.19
N GLY A 73 -1.98 12.75 -6.92
CA GLY A 73 -0.70 13.42 -6.72
C GLY A 73 -0.47 13.97 -5.31
N ASP A 74 -1.51 14.10 -4.48
CA ASP A 74 -1.39 14.59 -3.11
C ASP A 74 -0.93 13.48 -2.14
N PRO A 75 0.21 13.64 -1.45
CA PRO A 75 0.69 12.63 -0.51
C PRO A 75 -0.20 12.55 0.73
N LEU A 76 -0.50 11.33 1.16
CA LEU A 76 -1.28 11.02 2.35
C LEU A 76 -0.39 10.49 3.48
N ALA A 77 -0.64 10.96 4.69
CA ALA A 77 0.02 10.42 5.87
C ALA A 77 -0.46 8.99 6.15
N VAL A 78 0.49 8.06 6.27
CA VAL A 78 0.25 6.69 6.72
C VAL A 78 1.03 6.46 8.02
N TYR A 79 0.42 5.79 8.98
CA TYR A 79 1.12 5.41 10.20
C TYR A 79 2.11 4.29 9.88
N VAL A 80 3.39 4.57 10.14
CA VAL A 80 4.48 3.61 9.99
C VAL A 80 5.38 3.73 11.20
N GLU A 81 5.61 2.61 11.86
CA GLU A 81 6.70 2.46 12.83
C GLU A 81 7.76 1.58 12.20
N GLU A 82 9.01 2.03 12.25
CA GLU A 82 10.15 1.32 11.69
C GLU A 82 11.26 1.23 12.75
N SER A 83 11.80 0.03 12.91
CA SER A 83 12.92 -0.28 13.81
C SER A 83 13.96 -1.10 13.06
N GLU A 84 15.12 -1.35 13.67
CA GLU A 84 16.21 -2.09 13.03
C GLU A 84 15.84 -3.50 12.52
N SER A 85 14.75 -4.11 13.01
CA SER A 85 14.37 -5.48 12.66
C SER A 85 12.88 -5.72 12.38
N LYS A 86 12.04 -4.69 12.57
CA LYS A 86 10.59 -4.78 12.45
C LYS A 86 10.02 -3.48 11.93
N TYR A 87 8.88 -3.60 11.26
CA TYR A 87 8.02 -2.46 10.97
C TYR A 87 6.58 -2.78 11.37
N ALA A 88 5.79 -1.71 11.50
CA ALA A 88 4.36 -1.77 11.69
C ALA A 88 3.69 -0.74 10.79
N ILE A 89 2.66 -1.15 10.05
CA ILE A 89 1.89 -0.27 9.17
C ILE A 89 0.47 -0.19 9.71
N GLY A 90 -0.08 1.02 9.78
CA GLY A 90 -1.48 1.27 10.07
C GLY A 90 -2.31 1.02 8.81
N TRP A 91 -2.65 -0.24 8.55
CA TRP A 91 -3.45 -0.63 7.40
C TRP A 91 -4.82 0.03 7.45
N GLN A 92 -5.27 0.58 6.33
CA GLN A 92 -6.49 1.39 6.24
C GLN A 92 -7.70 0.58 5.75
N GLY A 93 -7.45 -0.55 5.08
CA GLY A 93 -8.50 -1.39 4.53
C GLY A 93 -7.98 -2.65 3.86
N HIS A 94 -8.89 -3.34 3.20
CA HIS A 94 -8.63 -4.50 2.37
C HIS A 94 -8.70 -4.13 0.89
N TYR A 95 -7.96 -4.87 0.06
CA TYR A 95 -8.05 -4.74 -1.39
C TYR A 95 -8.33 -6.07 -2.05
N ARG A 96 -8.89 -6.00 -3.25
CA ARG A 96 -9.06 -7.15 -4.14
C ARG A 96 -8.79 -6.71 -5.57
N ILE A 97 -8.08 -7.54 -6.32
CA ILE A 97 -7.91 -7.37 -7.76
C ILE A 97 -8.84 -8.35 -8.46
N ASP A 98 -9.72 -7.85 -9.32
CA ASP A 98 -10.66 -8.64 -10.11
C ASP A 98 -10.56 -8.21 -11.57
N GLY A 99 -9.81 -8.96 -12.38
CA GLY A 99 -9.49 -8.57 -13.75
C GLY A 99 -8.74 -7.24 -13.81
N ASP A 100 -9.32 -6.25 -14.47
CA ASP A 100 -8.80 -4.88 -14.60
C ASP A 100 -9.20 -3.95 -13.45
N LEU A 101 -9.94 -4.47 -12.45
CA LEU A 101 -10.48 -3.70 -11.33
C LEU A 101 -9.57 -3.81 -10.11
N PHE A 102 -9.27 -2.66 -9.51
CA PHE A 102 -8.74 -2.58 -8.16
C PHE A 102 -9.85 -2.15 -7.21
N GLU A 103 -10.29 -3.06 -6.36
CA GLU A 103 -11.28 -2.79 -5.33
C GLU A 103 -10.61 -2.50 -4.00
N TYR A 104 -11.11 -1.50 -3.28
CA TYR A 104 -10.66 -1.17 -1.93
C TYR A 104 -11.87 -0.95 -1.02
N GLU A 105 -11.79 -1.50 0.18
CA GLU A 105 -12.78 -1.33 1.25
C GLU A 105 -12.05 -0.91 2.53
N ASP A 106 -12.43 0.23 3.11
CA ASP A 106 -11.84 0.69 4.37
C ASP A 106 -12.23 -0.20 5.56
N ASN A 107 -11.43 -0.13 6.64
CA ASN A 107 -11.65 -0.97 7.83
C ASN A 107 -13.00 -0.72 8.53
N ASP A 108 -13.58 0.47 8.36
CA ASP A 108 -14.87 0.82 8.95
C ASP A 108 -16.04 0.37 8.04
N ALA A 109 -15.75 -0.19 6.86
CA ALA A 109 -16.69 -0.57 5.79
C ALA A 109 -17.63 0.59 5.37
N LEU A 110 -17.19 1.83 5.57
CA LEU A 110 -17.92 3.05 5.21
C LEU A 110 -17.56 3.51 3.80
N HIS A 111 -16.38 3.14 3.32
CA HIS A 111 -15.89 3.54 2.01
C HIS A 111 -15.40 2.33 1.22
N LYS A 112 -16.22 1.95 0.22
CA LYS A 112 -15.84 0.99 -0.81
C LYS A 112 -15.72 1.71 -2.14
N VAL A 113 -14.60 1.47 -2.85
CA VAL A 113 -14.35 2.01 -4.18
C VAL A 113 -13.86 0.93 -5.12
N THR A 114 -14.31 1.03 -6.37
CA THR A 114 -13.80 0.25 -7.49
C THR A 114 -13.07 1.21 -8.41
N ILE A 115 -11.79 0.93 -8.67
CA ILE A 115 -10.90 1.80 -9.42
C ILE A 115 -10.50 1.08 -10.71
N HIS A 116 -10.64 1.78 -11.83
CA HIS A 116 -10.20 1.36 -13.16
C HIS A 116 -8.91 2.08 -13.54
N GLY A 117 -8.17 1.53 -14.51
CA GLY A 117 -6.99 2.19 -15.10
C GLY A 117 -5.67 1.90 -14.37
N TYR A 118 -5.72 1.24 -13.21
CA TYR A 118 -4.51 0.78 -12.54
C TYR A 118 -3.88 -0.40 -13.30
N PRO A 119 -2.55 -0.59 -13.21
CA PRO A 119 -1.84 -1.66 -13.91
C PRO A 119 -2.02 -3.03 -13.22
N THR A 120 -3.27 -3.49 -13.02
CA THR A 120 -3.62 -4.68 -12.21
C THR A 120 -2.92 -5.96 -12.66
N SER A 121 -2.80 -6.20 -13.96
CA SER A 121 -2.06 -7.36 -14.50
C SER A 121 -0.59 -7.37 -14.08
N LEU A 122 0.05 -6.20 -14.04
CA LEU A 122 1.44 -6.08 -13.61
C LEU A 122 1.56 -6.19 -12.08
N LEU A 123 0.58 -5.67 -11.33
CA LEU A 123 0.51 -5.85 -9.88
C LEU A 123 0.42 -7.34 -9.52
N LEU A 124 -0.49 -8.10 -10.15
CA LEU A 124 -0.63 -9.54 -9.95
C LEU A 124 0.67 -10.29 -10.29
N GLN A 125 1.30 -10.00 -11.42
CA GLN A 125 2.59 -10.60 -11.79
C GLN A 125 3.68 -10.32 -10.75
N ARG A 126 3.68 -9.13 -10.12
CA ARG A 126 4.65 -8.78 -9.08
C ARG A 126 4.33 -9.47 -7.76
N ILE A 127 3.06 -9.56 -7.37
CA ILE A 127 2.60 -10.30 -6.19
C ILE A 127 3.04 -11.76 -6.29
N GLU A 128 2.78 -12.42 -7.42
CA GLU A 128 3.18 -13.81 -7.64
C GLU A 128 4.69 -14.01 -7.46
N LYS A 129 5.52 -13.04 -7.89
CA LYS A 129 6.98 -13.13 -7.73
C LYS A 129 7.43 -12.93 -6.29
N LEU A 130 6.68 -12.20 -5.47
CA LEU A 130 7.00 -12.00 -4.04
C LEU A 130 6.71 -13.28 -3.23
N ASP A 131 5.67 -14.04 -3.60
CA ASP A 131 5.32 -15.30 -2.92
C ASP A 131 6.38 -16.41 -3.09
N HIS A 132 7.24 -16.31 -4.11
CA HIS A 132 8.26 -17.31 -4.44
C HIS A 132 9.69 -16.96 -3.97
N GLN A 133 9.87 -15.90 -3.16
CA GLN A 133 11.17 -15.48 -2.60
C GLN A 133 11.44 -16.07 -1.22
#